data_AF-A0A972D6J8-F1
#
_entry.id   AF-A0A972D6J8-F1
#
_cell.length_a   1.000
_cell.length_b   1.000
_cell.length_c   1.000
_cell.angle_alpha   90.00
_cell.angle_beta   90.00
_cell.angle_gamma   90.00
#
_symmetry.space_group_name_H-M   'P 1'
#
loop_
_entity.id
_entity.type
_entity.pdbx_description
1 polymer ?
#
loop_
_entity_poly.entity_id
_entity_poly.type
_entity_poly.pdbx_seq_one_letter_code
_entity_poly.pdbx_strand_id
1 'polypeptide(L)'
;GFNYEDAILISEKLVMDDTFTSIHIEEYECEARDTKLGAEEITRDIPNISEGSLDDLDENGIIRIGAEVRPGDILVGKVTPKGETELTAEERLLRAIFGEKAREVRDTSLKVPHGESGIVVDVKVFSRENEDELSPGVNKLVRVYVAQKRKISEGDKMAGRHGNKGVIARILPVEDMPFLPDGTPVEILLNPLGVPSRMNLGQILETHLGWAARALGFNIATPVFDGITEEEIGELLERAGLPGNGKVTLYDGRTGEPFDRPITVGYIYMLKLAHLVDDKIHARSTGPYSLVTQQPLGGKAQFGGQRFGEMEVWALEAYGAAYTLQELLTVKSDDVVGRVKTYEAIVKGENVPEPGVPEGFKVLIKELQSLGLDVKVLAEEAEVELKDDEDDVREMAKELGLEIEEPSFSGKISARKSGTEEEEAGEDGAESAEDLDEDEGLDAGEEEDYDDELEEDLVEDLEEDLDEELAEDFEEDLDLPAAFDDEEETDDQSEGGFPPDDLLRAIREK
;
A
#
# COMPACT_ATOMS: atom_id res chain seq x y z
N GLY A 1 -26.60 6.17 -19.50
CA GLY A 1 -26.67 6.19 -18.03
C GLY A 1 -25.27 6.28 -17.46
N PHE A 2 -24.56 7.38 -17.72
CA PHE A 2 -23.25 7.60 -17.09
C PHE A 2 -23.39 7.99 -15.61
N ASN A 3 -24.58 8.46 -15.20
CA ASN A 3 -24.98 8.67 -13.81
C ASN A 3 -25.85 7.50 -13.29
N TYR A 4 -25.61 6.27 -13.73
CA TYR A 4 -26.33 5.10 -13.20
C TYR A 4 -25.97 4.89 -11.73
N GLU A 5 -26.95 4.48 -10.91
CA GLU A 5 -26.84 4.41 -9.45
C GLU A 5 -26.37 5.76 -8.85
N ASP A 6 -25.17 5.80 -8.28
CA ASP A 6 -24.58 6.96 -7.61
C ASP A 6 -23.42 7.56 -8.40
N ALA A 7 -23.26 7.19 -9.66
CA ALA A 7 -22.23 7.77 -10.51
C ALA A 7 -22.51 9.26 -10.78
N ILE A 8 -21.43 10.05 -10.80
CA ILE A 8 -21.46 11.49 -11.05
C ILE A 8 -20.81 11.77 -12.41
N LEU A 9 -21.44 12.67 -13.14
CA LEU A 9 -20.94 13.23 -14.40
C LEU A 9 -20.49 14.66 -14.12
N ILE A 10 -19.28 15.01 -14.54
CA ILE A 10 -18.75 16.37 -14.39
C ILE A 10 -18.33 16.96 -15.74
N SER A 11 -18.38 18.28 -15.83
CA SER A 11 -17.88 19.02 -16.99
C SER A 11 -16.35 19.14 -16.93
N GLU A 12 -15.71 19.00 -18.08
CA GLU A 12 -14.29 19.28 -18.28
C GLU A 12 -13.90 20.70 -17.84
N LYS A 13 -14.85 21.65 -17.88
CA LYS A 13 -14.64 23.01 -17.37
C LYS A 13 -14.10 23.02 -15.93
N LEU A 14 -14.59 22.14 -15.06
CA LEU A 14 -14.14 22.05 -13.66
C LEU A 14 -12.69 21.59 -13.54
N VAL A 15 -12.19 20.83 -14.52
CA VAL A 15 -10.79 20.39 -14.63
C VAL A 15 -9.92 21.50 -15.20
N MET A 16 -10.42 22.25 -16.18
CA MET A 16 -9.71 23.39 -16.78
C MET A 16 -9.54 24.55 -15.78
N ASP A 17 -10.58 24.84 -15.00
CA ASP A 17 -10.61 25.92 -14.02
C ASP A 17 -9.92 25.53 -12.69
N ASP A 18 -9.29 24.35 -12.62
CA ASP A 18 -8.64 23.78 -11.44
C ASP A 18 -9.53 23.78 -10.17
N THR A 19 -10.86 23.71 -10.33
CA THR A 19 -11.85 23.94 -9.26
C THR A 19 -11.71 22.96 -8.09
N PHE A 20 -11.45 21.68 -8.40
CA PHE A 20 -11.27 20.60 -7.43
C PHE A 20 -9.83 20.07 -7.40
N THR A 21 -8.87 20.93 -7.73
CA THR A 21 -7.45 20.55 -7.68
C THR A 21 -6.92 20.68 -6.26
N SER A 22 -6.35 19.59 -5.76
CA SER A 22 -5.73 19.51 -4.42
C SER A 22 -4.21 19.44 -4.55
N ILE A 23 -3.51 19.97 -3.55
CA ILE A 23 -2.06 19.82 -3.41
C ILE A 23 -1.85 18.76 -2.33
N HIS A 24 -1.16 17.69 -2.67
CA HIS A 24 -0.75 16.62 -1.76
C HIS A 24 0.75 16.75 -1.57
N ILE A 25 1.22 16.62 -0.33
CA ILE A 25 2.65 16.69 -0.01
C ILE A 25 2.97 15.38 0.71
N GLU A 26 3.78 14.56 0.07
CA GLU A 26 4.26 13.30 0.63
C GLU A 26 5.68 13.50 1.17
N GLU A 27 5.95 12.87 2.30
CA GLU A 27 7.25 12.85 2.96
C GLU A 27 7.92 11.50 2.72
N TYR A 28 9.13 11.52 2.17
CA TYR A 28 9.97 10.33 2.07
C TYR A 28 11.22 10.49 2.90
N GLU A 29 11.54 9.45 3.65
CA GLU A 29 12.69 9.43 4.55
C GLU A 29 13.72 8.39 4.11
N CYS A 30 15.00 8.76 4.20
CA CYS A 30 16.11 7.86 3.98
C CYS A 30 17.12 7.99 5.12
N GLU A 31 17.38 6.89 5.81
CA GLU A 31 18.38 6.80 6.86
C GLU A 31 19.64 6.08 6.37
N ALA A 32 20.79 6.61 6.75
CA ALA A 32 22.09 5.96 6.65
C ALA A 32 22.50 5.42 8.02
N ARG A 33 22.63 4.10 8.12
CA ARG A 33 22.89 3.39 9.38
C ARG A 33 24.29 2.77 9.42
N ASP A 34 24.81 2.60 10.62
CA ASP A 34 25.98 1.76 10.85
C ASP A 34 25.57 0.28 10.82
N THR A 35 26.09 -0.46 9.84
CA THR A 35 25.89 -1.91 9.77
C THR A 35 27.12 -2.65 10.31
N LYS A 36 26.96 -3.95 10.61
CA LYS A 36 28.08 -4.81 11.03
C LYS A 36 29.21 -4.89 9.99
N LEU A 37 28.92 -4.65 8.72
CA LEU A 37 29.86 -4.74 7.60
C LEU A 37 30.50 -3.39 7.25
N GLY A 38 30.00 -2.30 7.84
CA GLY A 38 30.45 -0.93 7.56
C GLY A 38 29.28 0.06 7.62
N ALA A 39 29.59 1.35 7.62
CA ALA A 39 28.59 2.40 7.57
C ALA A 39 27.94 2.47 6.18
N GLU A 40 26.62 2.66 6.14
CA GLU A 40 25.94 3.08 4.91
C GLU A 40 26.28 4.53 4.60
N GLU A 41 26.49 4.83 3.33
CA GLU A 41 26.86 6.17 2.87
C GLU A 41 25.80 6.73 1.92
N ILE A 42 25.44 7.99 2.12
CA ILE A 42 24.64 8.76 1.18
C ILE A 42 25.61 9.43 0.20
N THR A 43 25.55 9.02 -1.07
CA THR A 43 26.50 9.43 -2.10
C THR A 43 25.89 9.42 -3.49
N ARG A 44 26.45 10.23 -4.38
CA ARG A 44 26.10 10.24 -5.81
C ARG A 44 26.72 9.07 -6.59
N ASP A 45 27.79 8.44 -6.08
CA ASP A 45 28.47 7.32 -6.77
C ASP A 45 27.73 6.00 -6.55
N ILE A 46 26.62 5.82 -7.26
CA ILE A 46 25.76 4.63 -7.15
C ILE A 46 26.15 3.62 -8.24
N PRO A 47 26.37 2.33 -7.90
CA PRO A 47 26.76 1.32 -8.88
C PRO A 47 25.65 1.01 -9.89
N ASN A 48 26.03 0.77 -11.15
CA ASN A 48 25.13 0.29 -12.22
C ASN A 48 23.97 1.23 -12.60
N ILE A 49 24.09 2.53 -12.30
CA ILE A 49 23.10 3.55 -12.66
C ILE A 49 23.64 4.42 -13.81
N SER A 50 22.78 4.73 -14.77
CA SER A 50 23.14 5.61 -15.89
C SER A 50 23.32 7.06 -15.43
N GLU A 51 24.28 7.77 -16.01
CA GLU A 51 24.55 9.18 -15.68
C GLU A 51 23.30 10.07 -15.78
N GLY A 52 22.42 9.83 -16.75
CA GLY A 52 21.18 10.60 -16.91
C GLY A 52 20.19 10.48 -15.75
N SER A 53 20.26 9.42 -14.95
CA SER A 53 19.44 9.27 -13.74
C SER A 53 20.05 9.98 -12.53
N LEU A 54 21.28 10.45 -12.64
CA LEU A 54 22.02 11.18 -11.60
C LEU A 54 22.07 12.69 -11.88
N ASP A 55 21.40 13.17 -12.92
CA ASP A 55 21.44 14.57 -13.37
C ASP A 55 20.76 15.52 -12.36
N ASP A 56 19.69 15.07 -11.71
CA ASP A 56 18.95 15.86 -10.72
C ASP A 56 19.51 15.74 -9.29
N LEU A 57 20.48 14.85 -9.07
CA LEU A 57 21.16 14.70 -7.78
C LEU A 57 22.30 15.71 -7.62
N ASP A 58 22.43 16.23 -6.41
CA ASP A 58 23.55 17.09 -6.00
C ASP A 58 24.85 16.29 -5.79
N GLU A 59 25.92 16.98 -5.38
CA GLU A 59 27.23 16.37 -5.10
C GLU A 59 27.18 15.34 -3.97
N ASN A 60 26.20 15.43 -3.06
CA ASN A 60 26.00 14.50 -1.95
C ASN A 60 25.10 13.32 -2.32
N GLY A 61 24.54 13.28 -3.54
CA GLY A 61 23.60 12.25 -3.96
C GLY A 61 22.15 12.51 -3.51
N ILE A 62 21.80 13.76 -3.19
CA ILE A 62 20.46 14.16 -2.76
C ILE A 62 19.78 14.95 -3.88
N ILE A 63 18.49 14.68 -4.11
CA ILE A 63 17.70 15.37 -5.14
C ILE A 63 17.62 16.88 -4.89
N ARG A 64 17.75 17.67 -5.96
CA ARG A 64 17.63 19.14 -5.87
C ARG A 64 16.19 19.61 -5.66
N ILE A 65 16.02 20.67 -4.88
CA ILE A 65 14.73 21.35 -4.71
C ILE A 65 14.27 21.95 -6.05
N GLY A 66 13.01 21.70 -6.42
CA GLY A 66 12.40 22.12 -7.65
C GLY A 66 12.56 21.15 -8.82
N ALA A 67 13.19 19.99 -8.63
CA ALA A 67 13.17 18.91 -9.62
C ALA A 67 11.78 18.28 -9.75
N GLU A 68 11.37 18.01 -10.99
CA GLU A 68 10.20 17.18 -11.28
C GLU A 68 10.63 15.71 -11.28
N VAL A 69 10.00 14.90 -10.43
CA VAL A 69 10.36 13.49 -10.24
C VAL A 69 9.23 12.58 -10.69
N ARG A 70 9.60 11.42 -11.23
CA ARG A 70 8.72 10.36 -11.73
C ARG A 70 8.98 9.04 -11.01
N PRO A 71 8.06 8.06 -11.11
CA PRO A 71 8.27 6.74 -10.51
C PRO A 71 9.61 6.12 -10.93
N GLY A 72 10.41 5.72 -9.94
CA GLY A 72 11.73 5.12 -10.14
C GLY A 72 12.91 6.10 -10.17
N ASP A 73 12.67 7.41 -10.18
CA ASP A 73 13.74 8.40 -10.03
C ASP A 73 14.32 8.34 -8.62
N ILE A 74 15.62 8.66 -8.49
CA ILE A 74 16.34 8.56 -7.22
C ILE A 74 16.15 9.87 -6.45
N LEU A 75 15.61 9.78 -5.23
CA LEU A 75 15.50 10.91 -4.32
C LEU A 75 16.76 11.07 -3.47
N VAL A 76 17.29 9.96 -2.96
CA VAL A 76 18.50 9.94 -2.14
C VAL A 76 19.33 8.72 -2.53
N GLY A 77 20.52 8.97 -3.07
CA GLY A 77 21.52 7.96 -3.38
C GLY A 77 22.09 7.36 -2.11
N LYS A 78 21.84 6.07 -1.87
CA LYS A 78 22.35 5.35 -0.70
C LYS A 78 23.05 4.07 -1.14
N VAL A 79 24.23 3.86 -0.59
CA VAL A 79 25.01 2.65 -0.82
C VAL A 79 25.26 1.93 0.50
N THR A 80 25.01 0.62 0.50
CA THR A 80 25.26 -0.26 1.66
C THR A 80 26.44 -1.16 1.35
N PRO A 81 27.45 -1.27 2.24
CA PRO A 81 28.54 -2.22 2.07
C PRO A 81 28.00 -3.65 2.03
N LYS A 82 28.39 -4.39 1.00
CA LYS A 82 28.03 -5.79 0.79
C LYS A 82 29.18 -6.67 1.25
N GLY A 83 28.88 -7.67 2.08
CA GLY A 83 29.83 -8.73 2.37
C GLY A 83 30.20 -9.48 1.08
N GLU A 84 31.39 -10.08 1.06
CA GLU A 84 31.80 -10.95 -0.03
C GLU A 84 30.84 -12.14 -0.07
N THR A 85 29.87 -12.06 -0.98
CA THR A 85 28.84 -13.08 -1.18
C THR A 85 29.36 -14.04 -2.23
N GLU A 86 29.14 -15.35 -2.02
CA GLU A 86 29.39 -16.34 -3.06
C GLU A 86 28.45 -16.06 -4.23
N LEU A 87 28.99 -15.41 -5.26
CA LEU A 87 28.29 -15.18 -6.52
C LEU A 87 27.89 -16.53 -7.13
N THR A 88 26.72 -16.60 -7.75
CA THR A 88 26.32 -17.82 -8.46
C THR A 88 27.27 -18.11 -9.62
N ALA A 89 27.32 -19.36 -10.11
CA ALA A 89 28.21 -19.74 -11.20
C ALA A 89 28.02 -18.85 -12.44
N GLU A 90 26.78 -18.45 -12.73
CA GLU A 90 26.39 -17.55 -13.81
C GLU A 90 26.92 -16.13 -13.59
N GLU A 91 26.73 -15.57 -12.40
CA GLU A 91 27.24 -14.24 -12.04
C GLU A 91 28.77 -14.20 -12.07
N ARG A 92 29.44 -15.27 -11.62
CA ARG A 92 30.91 -15.42 -11.70
C ARG A 92 31.37 -15.44 -13.16
N LEU A 93 30.66 -16.18 -14.02
CA LEU A 93 30.97 -16.24 -15.45
C LEU A 93 30.76 -14.89 -16.13
N LEU A 94 29.62 -14.22 -15.89
CA LEU A 94 29.33 -12.89 -16.43
C LEU A 94 30.41 -11.90 -16.03
N ARG A 95 30.81 -11.91 -14.75
CA ARG A 95 31.89 -11.07 -14.24
C ARG A 95 33.23 -11.37 -14.91
N ALA A 96 33.53 -12.63 -15.16
CA ALA A 96 34.75 -13.03 -15.86
C ALA A 96 34.75 -12.58 -17.34
N ILE A 97 33.59 -12.57 -18.00
CA ILE A 97 33.43 -12.14 -19.39
C ILE A 97 33.54 -10.61 -19.52
N PHE A 98 32.80 -9.87 -18.69
CA PHE A 98 32.73 -8.40 -18.77
C PHE A 98 33.89 -7.69 -18.05
N GLY A 99 34.65 -8.40 -17.22
CA GLY A 99 35.77 -7.84 -16.49
C GLY A 99 35.37 -6.76 -15.49
N GLU A 100 34.09 -6.69 -15.13
CA GLU A 100 33.59 -5.74 -14.13
C GLU A 100 34.19 -6.09 -12.76
N LYS A 101 34.91 -5.13 -12.19
CA LYS A 101 35.29 -5.22 -10.79
C LYS A 101 33.99 -5.10 -9.98
N ALA A 102 33.67 -6.12 -9.17
CA ALA A 102 32.56 -5.97 -8.25
C ALA A 102 32.90 -4.80 -7.34
N ARG A 103 32.05 -3.78 -7.38
CA ARG A 103 32.02 -2.77 -6.33
C ARG A 103 31.49 -3.48 -5.09
N GLU A 104 32.15 -3.25 -3.96
CA GLU A 104 31.82 -3.87 -2.66
C GLU A 104 30.54 -3.29 -2.04
N VAL A 105 29.78 -2.50 -2.80
CA VAL A 105 28.59 -1.77 -2.33
C VAL A 105 27.37 -2.11 -3.16
N ARG A 106 26.21 -2.16 -2.52
CA ARG A 106 24.90 -2.38 -3.13
C ARG A 106 24.11 -1.06 -3.13
N ASP A 107 23.37 -0.82 -4.21
CA ASP A 107 22.37 0.26 -4.28
C ASP A 107 21.19 -0.05 -3.33
N THR A 108 21.00 0.81 -2.33
CA THR A 108 19.86 0.83 -1.39
C THR A 108 19.22 2.22 -1.37
N SER A 109 19.35 2.96 -2.47
CA SER A 109 18.87 4.32 -2.63
C SER A 109 17.35 4.41 -2.48
N LEU A 110 16.91 5.54 -1.93
CA LEU A 110 15.50 5.92 -1.88
C LEU A 110 15.05 6.35 -3.29
N LYS A 111 14.03 5.68 -3.81
CA LYS A 111 13.43 5.94 -5.12
C LYS A 111 11.98 6.38 -4.96
N VAL A 112 11.49 7.19 -5.89
CA VAL A 112 10.06 7.55 -5.93
C VAL A 112 9.23 6.29 -6.13
N PRO A 113 8.25 6.00 -5.26
CA PRO A 113 7.38 4.85 -5.40
C PRO A 113 6.58 4.84 -6.70
N HIS A 114 6.03 3.66 -7.02
CA HIS A 114 5.20 3.50 -8.21
C HIS A 114 3.88 4.29 -8.09
N GLY A 115 3.56 5.06 -9.13
CA GLY A 115 2.34 5.87 -9.20
C GLY A 115 2.47 7.27 -8.60
N GLU A 116 3.58 7.56 -7.92
CA GLU A 116 3.84 8.88 -7.35
C GLU A 116 4.68 9.73 -8.29
N SER A 117 4.33 11.01 -8.39
CA SER A 117 5.06 11.98 -9.19
C SER A 117 4.79 13.36 -8.62
N GLY A 118 5.74 14.28 -8.80
CA GLY A 118 5.57 15.62 -8.26
C GLY A 118 6.84 16.44 -8.36
N ILE A 119 6.82 17.56 -7.65
CA ILE A 119 7.95 18.49 -7.58
C ILE A 119 8.53 18.39 -6.17
N VAL A 120 9.84 18.24 -6.07
CA VAL A 120 10.53 18.34 -4.78
C VAL A 120 10.39 19.77 -4.26
N VAL A 121 9.66 19.97 -3.16
CA VAL A 121 9.43 21.30 -2.58
C VAL A 121 10.45 21.65 -1.51
N ASP A 122 10.89 20.65 -0.75
CA ASP A 122 11.84 20.85 0.34
C ASP A 122 12.64 19.58 0.61
N VAL A 123 13.86 19.76 1.13
CA VAL A 123 14.75 18.66 1.53
C VAL A 123 15.41 19.04 2.84
N LYS A 124 15.22 18.21 3.87
CA LYS A 124 15.84 18.38 5.19
C LYS A 124 16.87 17.30 5.43
N VAL A 125 18.06 17.71 5.85
CA VAL A 125 19.17 16.81 6.14
C VAL A 125 19.53 16.97 7.60
N PHE A 126 19.40 15.88 8.35
CA PHE A 126 19.80 15.77 9.74
C PHE A 126 21.04 14.90 9.82
N SER A 127 22.00 15.29 10.64
CA SER A 127 23.25 14.54 10.79
C SER A 127 23.73 14.55 12.22
N ARG A 128 24.26 13.41 12.66
CA ARG A 128 24.82 13.26 14.01
C ARG A 128 26.00 14.22 14.25
N GLU A 129 26.74 14.55 13.20
CA GLU A 129 27.86 15.52 13.26
C GLU A 129 27.40 16.95 13.58
N ASN A 130 26.17 17.32 13.21
CA ASN A 130 25.59 18.64 13.49
C ASN A 130 24.83 18.69 14.83
N GLU A 131 25.02 17.69 15.70
CA GLU A 131 24.37 17.57 17.01
C GLU A 131 22.84 17.42 16.93
N ASP A 132 22.30 16.90 15.81
CA ASP A 132 20.88 16.56 15.69
C ASP A 132 20.55 15.26 16.47
N GLU A 133 19.40 15.21 17.14
CA GLU A 133 18.91 14.00 17.82
C GLU A 133 18.45 12.96 16.79
N LEU A 134 19.25 11.89 16.63
CA LEU A 134 18.99 10.78 15.72
C LEU A 134 18.93 9.44 16.48
N SER A 135 18.09 8.54 15.98
CA SER A 135 17.97 7.16 16.49
C SER A 135 19.34 6.48 16.61
N PRO A 136 19.55 5.61 17.62
CA PRO A 136 20.82 4.91 17.80
C PRO A 136 21.27 4.17 16.53
N GLY A 137 22.52 4.36 16.13
CA GLY A 137 23.08 3.74 14.91
C GLY A 137 22.71 4.43 13.59
N VAL A 138 21.92 5.51 13.61
CA VAL A 138 21.71 6.38 12.44
C VAL A 138 22.74 7.50 12.45
N ASN A 139 23.46 7.64 11.34
CA ASN A 139 24.46 8.69 11.13
C ASN A 139 23.87 9.93 10.46
N LYS A 140 23.01 9.71 9.48
CA LYS A 140 22.41 10.75 8.65
C LYS A 140 20.98 10.36 8.28
N LEU A 141 20.06 11.31 8.37
CA LEU A 141 18.66 11.18 7.97
C LEU A 141 18.35 12.27 6.94
N VAL A 142 17.79 11.89 5.81
CA VAL A 142 17.36 12.82 4.76
C VAL A 142 15.87 12.68 4.56
N ARG A 143 15.13 13.77 4.73
CA ARG A 143 13.70 13.89 4.44
C ARG A 143 13.49 14.67 3.16
N VAL A 144 12.72 14.13 2.24
CA VAL A 144 12.39 14.74 0.95
C VAL A 144 10.88 14.94 0.89
N TYR A 145 10.45 16.18 0.71
CA TYR A 145 9.05 16.55 0.54
C TYR A 145 8.73 16.67 -0.94
N VAL A 146 7.82 15.85 -1.44
CA VAL A 146 7.36 15.89 -2.83
C VAL A 146 5.92 16.37 -2.87
N ALA A 147 5.69 17.50 -3.53
CA ALA A 147 4.36 18.03 -3.74
C ALA A 147 3.79 17.58 -5.08
N GLN A 148 2.59 17.03 -5.05
CA GLN A 148 1.81 16.64 -6.22
C GLN A 148 0.55 17.50 -6.33
N LYS A 149 0.38 18.14 -7.48
CA LYS A 149 -0.88 18.80 -7.83
C LYS A 149 -1.83 17.76 -8.44
N ARG A 150 -2.83 17.34 -7.68
CA ARG A 150 -3.82 16.33 -8.09
C ARG A 150 -5.10 16.99 -8.57
N LYS A 151 -5.30 16.96 -9.88
CA LYS A 151 -6.58 17.37 -10.50
C LYS A 151 -7.67 16.36 -10.15
N ILE A 152 -8.91 16.70 -10.48
CA ILE A 152 -10.03 15.78 -10.35
C ILE A 152 -10.06 14.82 -11.54
N SER A 153 -10.19 13.54 -11.25
CA SER A 153 -10.08 12.46 -12.25
C SER A 153 -11.29 11.52 -12.22
N GLU A 154 -11.49 10.76 -13.29
CA GLU A 154 -12.48 9.69 -13.33
C GLU A 154 -12.12 8.62 -12.29
N GLY A 155 -13.08 8.22 -11.45
CA GLY A 155 -12.85 7.34 -10.31
C GLY A 155 -12.70 8.07 -8.97
N ASP A 156 -12.48 9.38 -8.96
CA ASP A 156 -12.46 10.16 -7.71
C ASP A 156 -13.84 10.19 -7.06
N LYS A 157 -13.84 10.20 -5.72
CA LYS A 157 -15.07 10.25 -4.92
C LYS A 157 -15.43 11.69 -4.57
N MET A 158 -16.67 12.07 -4.87
CA MET A 158 -17.27 13.35 -4.48
C MET A 158 -18.45 13.13 -3.54
N ALA A 159 -18.76 14.14 -2.74
CA ALA A 159 -19.95 14.14 -1.90
C ALA A 159 -20.56 15.53 -1.76
N GLY A 160 -21.88 15.59 -1.61
CA GLY A 160 -22.57 16.78 -1.10
C GLY A 160 -22.72 16.72 0.42
N ARG A 161 -23.23 17.80 1.01
CA ARG A 161 -23.44 17.93 2.46
C ARG A 161 -24.62 17.09 2.99
N HIS A 162 -25.44 16.54 2.10
CA HIS A 162 -26.65 15.81 2.43
C HIS A 162 -26.49 14.28 2.33
N GLY A 163 -25.27 13.77 2.51
CA GLY A 163 -24.95 12.34 2.43
C GLY A 163 -25.00 11.76 1.02
N ASN A 164 -25.20 12.58 -0.01
CA ASN A 164 -25.13 12.18 -1.40
C ASN A 164 -23.66 12.01 -1.83
N LYS A 165 -23.17 10.77 -1.77
CA LYS A 165 -21.82 10.39 -2.22
C LYS A 165 -21.89 9.73 -3.60
N GLY A 166 -20.86 9.93 -4.41
CA GLY A 166 -20.78 9.32 -5.72
C GLY A 166 -19.36 9.31 -6.26
N VAL A 167 -19.13 8.46 -7.26
CA VAL A 167 -17.84 8.35 -7.96
C VAL A 167 -17.99 9.01 -9.32
N ILE A 168 -16.97 9.75 -9.75
CA ILE A 168 -16.95 10.38 -11.07
C ILE A 168 -16.81 9.28 -12.12
N ALA A 169 -17.87 9.04 -12.89
CA ALA A 169 -17.86 8.02 -13.93
C ALA A 169 -17.34 8.54 -15.26
N ARG A 170 -17.53 9.83 -15.54
CA ARG A 170 -17.03 10.46 -16.77
C ARG A 170 -16.88 11.97 -16.64
N ILE A 171 -15.83 12.48 -17.27
CA ILE A 171 -15.62 13.91 -17.50
C ILE A 171 -16.06 14.21 -18.94
N LEU A 172 -17.11 15.01 -19.12
CA LEU A 172 -17.64 15.35 -20.44
C LEU A 172 -17.09 16.69 -20.94
N PRO A 173 -16.78 16.81 -22.25
CA PRO A 173 -16.52 18.10 -22.87
C PRO A 173 -17.64 19.10 -22.63
N VAL A 174 -17.31 20.38 -22.60
CA VAL A 174 -18.26 21.46 -22.25
C VAL A 174 -19.42 21.51 -23.25
N GLU A 175 -19.15 21.25 -24.53
CA GLU A 175 -20.13 21.21 -25.62
C GLU A 175 -21.12 20.04 -25.52
N ASP A 176 -20.74 18.95 -24.85
CA ASP A 176 -21.57 17.76 -24.68
C ASP A 176 -22.51 17.89 -23.48
N MET A 177 -22.23 18.83 -22.58
CA MET A 177 -23.05 19.05 -21.38
C MET A 177 -24.39 19.69 -21.75
N PRO A 178 -25.50 19.28 -21.08
CA PRO A 178 -26.76 20.00 -21.18
C PRO A 178 -26.57 21.48 -20.83
N PHE A 179 -27.24 22.36 -21.57
CA PHE A 179 -27.10 23.79 -21.39
C PHE A 179 -28.45 24.49 -21.18
N LEU A 180 -28.39 25.59 -20.46
CA LEU A 180 -29.50 26.47 -20.15
C LEU A 180 -29.93 27.28 -21.40
N PRO A 181 -31.14 27.86 -21.44
CA PRO A 181 -31.60 28.67 -22.57
C PRO A 181 -30.72 29.89 -22.91
N ASP A 182 -29.91 30.35 -21.97
CA ASP A 182 -28.92 31.42 -22.14
C ASP A 182 -27.59 30.94 -22.74
N GLY A 183 -27.43 29.63 -22.96
CA GLY A 183 -26.22 28.99 -23.47
C GLY A 183 -25.25 28.51 -22.38
N THR A 184 -25.56 28.71 -21.10
CA THR A 184 -24.67 28.30 -20.01
C THR A 184 -24.73 26.78 -19.81
N PRO A 185 -23.62 26.04 -19.96
CA PRO A 185 -23.59 24.60 -19.73
C PRO A 185 -23.65 24.27 -18.23
N VAL A 186 -24.27 23.14 -17.89
CA VAL A 186 -24.23 22.61 -16.52
C VAL A 186 -22.86 22.00 -16.20
N GLU A 187 -22.45 22.05 -14.94
CA GLU A 187 -21.13 21.61 -14.51
C GLU A 187 -21.13 20.21 -13.89
N ILE A 188 -22.21 19.83 -13.19
CA ILE A 188 -22.36 18.53 -12.53
C ILE A 188 -23.76 17.99 -12.81
N LEU A 189 -23.86 16.71 -13.17
CA LEU A 189 -25.13 16.01 -13.37
C LEU A 189 -25.27 14.88 -12.33
N LEU A 190 -26.31 14.98 -11.50
CA LEU A 190 -26.64 13.98 -10.47
C LEU A 190 -27.86 13.15 -10.89
N ASN A 191 -27.94 11.92 -10.40
CA ASN A 191 -29.08 11.05 -10.65
C ASN A 191 -30.26 11.41 -9.72
N PRO A 192 -31.45 11.77 -10.26
CA PRO A 192 -32.60 12.10 -9.43
C PRO A 192 -33.16 10.90 -8.66
N LEU A 193 -32.90 9.66 -9.11
CA LEU A 193 -33.46 8.45 -8.48
C LEU A 193 -32.88 8.18 -7.08
N GLY A 194 -31.68 8.70 -6.79
CA GLY A 194 -31.02 8.52 -5.49
C GLY A 194 -31.56 9.42 -4.38
N VAL A 195 -32.43 10.40 -4.70
CA VAL A 195 -32.97 11.35 -3.72
C VAL A 195 -34.18 10.79 -2.97
N PRO A 196 -35.22 10.26 -3.63
CA PRO A 196 -36.40 9.76 -2.93
C PRO A 196 -36.12 8.52 -2.07
N SER A 197 -35.22 7.63 -2.51
CA SER A 197 -34.88 6.41 -1.77
C SER A 197 -34.12 6.69 -0.47
N ARG A 198 -33.36 7.79 -0.42
CA ARG A 198 -32.53 8.18 0.73
C ARG A 198 -33.16 9.26 1.61
N MET A 199 -34.33 9.78 1.21
CA MET A 199 -35.06 10.82 1.94
C MET A 199 -34.24 12.09 2.23
N ASN A 200 -33.20 12.37 1.45
CA ASN A 200 -32.32 13.53 1.62
C ASN A 200 -32.75 14.72 0.73
N LEU A 201 -34.00 15.16 0.92
CA LEU A 201 -34.61 16.28 0.20
C LEU A 201 -33.88 17.62 0.36
N GLY A 202 -33.09 17.77 1.44
CA GLY A 202 -32.29 18.96 1.69
C GLY A 202 -31.40 19.38 0.52
N GLN A 203 -30.88 18.42 -0.26
CA GLN A 203 -30.06 18.73 -1.44
C GLN A 203 -30.84 19.48 -2.53
N ILE A 204 -32.14 19.21 -2.67
CA ILE A 204 -33.01 19.90 -3.63
C ILE A 204 -33.28 21.33 -3.15
N LEU A 205 -33.58 21.49 -1.86
CA LEU A 205 -33.80 22.79 -1.24
C LEU A 205 -32.52 23.66 -1.34
N GLU A 206 -31.35 23.08 -1.07
CA GLU A 206 -30.05 23.72 -1.27
C GLU A 206 -29.87 24.14 -2.73
N THR A 207 -30.16 23.26 -3.68
CA THR A 207 -30.02 23.55 -5.12
C THR A 207 -30.86 24.76 -5.53
N HIS A 208 -32.12 24.82 -5.10
CA HIS A 208 -33.02 25.94 -5.39
C HIS A 208 -32.54 27.24 -4.74
N LEU A 209 -32.20 27.19 -3.45
CA LEU A 209 -31.73 28.33 -2.68
C LEU A 209 -30.42 28.88 -3.23
N GLY A 210 -29.48 28.00 -3.59
CA GLY A 210 -28.20 28.35 -4.20
C GLY A 210 -28.37 29.05 -5.54
N TRP A 211 -29.37 28.66 -6.34
CA TRP A 211 -29.68 29.34 -7.60
C TRP A 211 -30.19 30.76 -7.37
N ALA A 212 -31.14 30.92 -6.45
CA ALA A 212 -31.67 32.24 -6.09
C ALA A 212 -30.57 33.15 -5.53
N ALA A 213 -29.75 32.64 -4.62
CA ALA A 213 -28.63 33.36 -4.01
C ALA A 213 -27.61 33.83 -5.07
N ARG A 214 -27.24 32.96 -6.02
CA ARG A 214 -26.32 33.30 -7.11
C ARG A 214 -26.89 34.37 -8.05
N ALA A 215 -28.16 34.27 -8.40
CA ALA A 215 -28.82 35.22 -9.31
C ALA A 215 -29.02 36.60 -8.68
N LEU A 216 -29.32 36.66 -7.38
CA LEU A 216 -29.49 37.91 -6.64
C LEU A 216 -28.16 38.48 -6.09
N GLY A 217 -27.08 37.70 -6.14
CA GLY A 217 -25.73 38.15 -5.80
C GLY A 217 -25.48 38.32 -4.30
N PHE A 218 -26.13 37.52 -3.45
CA PHE A 218 -25.91 37.56 -2.00
C PHE A 218 -25.57 36.19 -1.42
N ASN A 219 -24.90 36.19 -0.27
CA ASN A 219 -24.61 34.99 0.50
C ASN A 219 -25.74 34.71 1.50
N ILE A 220 -26.07 33.44 1.68
CA ILE A 220 -27.13 32.99 2.60
C ILE A 220 -26.51 32.15 3.71
N ALA A 221 -27.03 32.34 4.92
CA ALA A 221 -26.85 31.42 6.02
C ALA A 221 -28.23 30.89 6.43
N THR A 222 -28.34 29.58 6.56
CA THR A 222 -29.57 28.88 6.95
C THR A 222 -29.26 28.10 8.23
N PRO A 223 -29.69 28.58 9.41
CA PRO A 223 -29.44 27.87 10.66
C PRO A 223 -30.03 26.46 10.65
N VAL A 224 -29.39 25.56 11.39
CA VAL A 224 -29.92 24.21 11.59
C VAL A 224 -31.20 24.31 12.44
N PHE A 225 -32.27 23.66 12.00
CA PHE A 225 -33.61 23.64 12.63
C PHE A 225 -34.39 24.97 12.66
N ASP A 226 -33.78 26.12 12.37
CA ASP A 226 -34.43 27.43 12.22
C ASP A 226 -34.09 28.03 10.84
N GLY A 227 -34.36 27.23 9.81
CA GLY A 227 -33.97 27.53 8.43
C GLY A 227 -35.05 28.22 7.61
N ILE A 228 -34.69 28.59 6.39
CA ILE A 228 -35.60 29.14 5.40
C ILE A 228 -36.66 28.11 5.01
N THR A 229 -37.90 28.56 4.88
CA THR A 229 -39.03 27.72 4.46
C THR A 229 -39.08 27.56 2.95
N GLU A 230 -39.77 26.52 2.46
CA GLU A 230 -39.94 26.28 1.01
C GLU A 230 -40.64 27.45 0.31
N GLU A 231 -41.61 28.08 0.98
CA GLU A 231 -42.35 29.23 0.46
C GLU A 231 -41.41 30.42 0.23
N GLU A 232 -40.55 30.73 1.20
CA GLU A 232 -39.55 31.80 1.08
C GLU A 232 -38.51 31.51 -0.01
N ILE A 233 -38.11 30.24 -0.21
CA ILE A 233 -37.24 29.85 -1.34
C ILE A 233 -37.92 30.16 -2.68
N GLY A 234 -39.21 29.82 -2.80
CA GLY A 234 -40.02 30.14 -3.98
C GLY A 234 -40.09 31.64 -4.25
N GLU A 235 -40.35 32.45 -3.23
CA GLU A 235 -40.36 33.91 -3.33
C GLU A 235 -39.00 34.48 -3.77
N LEU A 236 -37.89 33.92 -3.26
CA LEU A 236 -36.54 34.33 -3.66
C LEU A 236 -36.25 33.99 -5.12
N LEU A 237 -36.68 32.82 -5.60
CA LEU A 237 -36.55 32.44 -7.01
C LEU A 237 -37.34 33.40 -7.91
N GLU A 238 -38.58 33.73 -7.55
CA GLU A 238 -39.39 34.68 -8.32
C GLU A 238 -38.78 36.09 -8.32
N ARG A 239 -38.26 36.55 -7.18
CA ARG A 239 -37.53 37.83 -7.08
C ARG A 239 -36.27 37.85 -7.93
N ALA A 240 -35.63 36.70 -8.13
CA ALA A 240 -34.48 36.54 -9.00
C ALA A 240 -34.84 36.49 -10.51
N GLY A 241 -36.14 36.47 -10.85
CA GLY A 241 -36.61 36.26 -12.22
C GLY A 241 -36.47 34.81 -12.69
N LEU A 242 -36.34 33.87 -11.76
CA LEU A 242 -36.22 32.43 -12.02
C LEU A 242 -37.59 31.73 -11.82
N PRO A 243 -37.77 30.52 -12.36
CA PRO A 243 -38.98 29.73 -12.13
C PRO A 243 -39.13 29.38 -10.63
N GLY A 244 -40.28 29.68 -10.03
CA GLY A 244 -40.53 29.42 -8.60
C GLY A 244 -40.43 27.95 -8.19
N ASN A 245 -40.53 27.01 -9.14
CA ASN A 245 -40.35 25.57 -8.90
C ASN A 245 -38.90 25.08 -9.08
N GLY A 246 -37.95 25.96 -9.39
CA GLY A 246 -36.54 25.64 -9.61
C GLY A 246 -36.26 24.80 -10.86
N LYS A 247 -37.21 24.70 -11.80
CA LYS A 247 -37.08 23.86 -13.00
C LYS A 247 -37.05 24.68 -14.28
N VAL A 248 -36.18 24.30 -15.21
CA VAL A 248 -36.00 24.95 -16.51
C VAL A 248 -35.84 23.91 -17.61
N THR A 249 -36.23 24.27 -18.84
CA THR A 249 -35.95 23.43 -20.02
C THR A 249 -34.48 23.55 -20.37
N LEU A 250 -33.75 22.44 -20.24
CA LEU A 250 -32.39 22.30 -20.75
C LEU A 250 -32.42 21.84 -22.20
N TYR A 251 -31.30 22.06 -22.88
CA TYR A 251 -31.03 21.56 -24.24
C TYR A 251 -29.88 20.57 -24.20
N ASP A 252 -29.97 19.51 -24.99
CA ASP A 252 -28.91 18.52 -25.12
C ASP A 252 -27.74 19.13 -25.91
N GLY A 253 -26.53 19.11 -25.35
CA GLY A 253 -25.33 19.64 -25.99
C GLY A 253 -24.96 18.92 -27.29
N ARG A 254 -25.30 17.63 -27.41
CA ARG A 254 -24.93 16.81 -28.57
C ARG A 254 -25.85 17.00 -29.77
N THR A 255 -27.15 17.13 -29.52
CA THR A 255 -28.18 17.20 -30.57
C THR A 255 -28.72 18.61 -30.77
N GLY A 256 -28.66 19.45 -29.72
CA GLY A 256 -29.29 20.76 -29.66
C GLY A 256 -30.80 20.71 -29.40
N GLU A 257 -31.40 19.53 -29.24
CA GLU A 257 -32.83 19.38 -28.98
C GLU A 257 -33.16 19.68 -27.51
N PRO A 258 -34.32 20.31 -27.22
CA PRO A 258 -34.76 20.51 -25.84
C PRO A 258 -35.16 19.18 -25.20
N PHE A 259 -34.87 19.01 -23.90
CA PHE A 259 -35.37 17.87 -23.15
C PHE A 259 -36.91 17.92 -23.01
N ASP A 260 -37.55 16.74 -23.02
CA ASP A 260 -39.02 16.59 -22.99
C ASP A 260 -39.70 17.21 -21.76
N ARG A 261 -38.98 17.27 -20.63
CA ARG A 261 -39.48 17.77 -19.34
C ARG A 261 -38.51 18.78 -18.76
N PRO A 262 -39.01 19.79 -18.02
CA PRO A 262 -38.16 20.73 -17.33
C PRO A 262 -37.43 20.02 -16.18
N ILE A 263 -36.14 20.35 -16.04
CA ILE A 263 -35.20 19.70 -15.12
C ILE A 263 -34.88 20.68 -14.00
N THR A 264 -34.71 20.16 -12.78
CA THR A 264 -34.24 20.97 -11.64
C THR A 264 -32.79 21.37 -11.87
N VAL A 265 -32.52 22.66 -11.82
CA VAL A 265 -31.17 23.23 -11.95
C VAL A 265 -30.91 24.13 -10.76
N GLY A 266 -29.65 24.29 -10.38
CA GLY A 266 -29.25 25.24 -9.37
C GLY A 266 -27.82 25.03 -8.93
N TYR A 267 -27.48 25.57 -7.77
CA TYR A 267 -26.14 25.50 -7.22
C TYR A 267 -26.17 24.68 -5.93
N ILE A 268 -25.38 23.60 -5.90
CA ILE A 268 -25.18 22.73 -4.75
C ILE A 268 -23.71 22.74 -4.36
N TYR A 269 -23.43 22.70 -3.06
CA TYR A 269 -22.08 22.65 -2.55
C TYR A 269 -21.54 21.21 -2.57
N MET A 270 -20.56 20.97 -3.43
CA MET A 270 -19.92 19.66 -3.61
C MET A 270 -18.49 19.67 -3.06
N LEU A 271 -18.08 18.56 -2.48
CA LEU A 271 -16.77 18.32 -1.88
C LEU A 271 -16.05 17.19 -2.64
N LYS A 272 -14.74 17.35 -2.83
CA LYS A 272 -13.82 16.27 -3.23
C LYS A 272 -13.38 15.55 -1.95
N LEU A 273 -13.61 14.25 -1.85
CA LEU A 273 -13.19 13.47 -0.69
C LEU A 273 -11.74 13.01 -0.85
N ALA A 274 -11.07 12.73 0.27
CA ALA A 274 -9.74 12.09 0.32
C ALA A 274 -9.79 10.59 -0.05
N HIS A 275 -10.56 10.25 -1.08
CA HIS A 275 -10.65 8.92 -1.67
C HIS A 275 -10.40 9.07 -3.16
N LEU A 276 -9.11 9.18 -3.50
CA LEU A 276 -8.67 9.41 -4.87
C LEU A 276 -8.41 8.07 -5.55
N VAL A 277 -8.64 8.03 -6.85
CA VAL A 277 -8.42 6.81 -7.64
C VAL A 277 -6.93 6.45 -7.70
N ASP A 278 -6.06 7.45 -7.78
CA ASP A 278 -4.60 7.27 -7.89
C ASP A 278 -4.00 6.59 -6.64
N ASP A 279 -4.63 6.78 -5.47
CA ASP A 279 -4.22 6.10 -4.24
C ASP A 279 -4.71 4.65 -4.20
N LYS A 280 -5.85 4.37 -4.83
CA LYS A 280 -6.51 3.06 -4.79
C LYS A 280 -6.10 2.13 -5.93
N ILE A 281 -5.59 2.66 -7.04
CA ILE A 281 -5.09 1.84 -8.13
C ILE A 281 -3.84 1.08 -7.66
N HIS A 282 -3.90 -0.24 -7.81
CA HIS A 282 -2.79 -1.13 -7.49
C HIS A 282 -2.85 -2.35 -8.39
N ALA A 283 -1.69 -2.72 -8.95
CA ALA A 283 -1.55 -3.88 -9.81
C ALA A 283 -0.19 -4.53 -9.54
N ARG A 284 -0.19 -5.87 -9.55
CA ARG A 284 0.99 -6.69 -9.32
C ARG A 284 1.03 -7.80 -10.35
N SER A 285 2.22 -8.04 -10.91
CA SER A 285 2.53 -9.23 -11.70
C SER A 285 3.30 -10.22 -10.84
N THR A 286 4.55 -9.88 -10.51
CA THR A 286 5.42 -10.55 -9.53
C THR A 286 5.86 -9.51 -8.50
N GLY A 287 6.42 -9.96 -7.37
CA GLY A 287 6.80 -9.04 -6.31
C GLY A 287 7.42 -9.77 -5.11
N PRO A 288 7.56 -9.09 -3.97
CA PRO A 288 8.12 -9.71 -2.77
C PRO A 288 7.16 -10.74 -2.17
N TYR A 289 7.75 -11.71 -1.48
CA TYR A 289 7.07 -12.83 -0.84
C TYR A 289 7.41 -12.87 0.65
N SER A 290 6.49 -13.39 1.45
CA SER A 290 6.72 -13.68 2.87
C SER A 290 7.82 -14.73 3.03
N LEU A 291 8.67 -14.55 4.03
CA LEU A 291 9.76 -15.50 4.32
C LEU A 291 9.24 -16.85 4.81
N VAL A 292 8.16 -16.84 5.59
CA VAL A 292 7.62 -18.04 6.24
C VAL A 292 6.68 -18.79 5.30
N THR A 293 5.64 -18.13 4.83
CA THR A 293 4.58 -18.78 4.03
C THR A 293 4.89 -18.83 2.54
N GLN A 294 5.94 -18.16 2.08
CA GLN A 294 6.27 -17.97 0.65
C GLN A 294 5.15 -17.37 -0.21
N GLN A 295 4.10 -16.83 0.40
CA GLN A 295 2.99 -16.17 -0.28
C GLN A 295 3.35 -14.72 -0.66
N PRO A 296 2.72 -14.15 -1.70
CA PRO A 296 2.79 -12.72 -1.98
C PRO A 296 2.51 -11.88 -0.73
N LEU A 297 3.34 -10.86 -0.48
CA LEU A 297 3.05 -9.89 0.60
C LEU A 297 1.70 -9.19 0.40
N GLY A 298 1.15 -8.62 1.46
CA GLY A 298 -0.11 -7.87 1.43
C GLY A 298 0.08 -6.36 1.27
N GLY A 299 -0.93 -5.68 0.72
CA GLY A 299 -1.00 -4.22 0.69
C GLY A 299 -0.19 -3.52 -0.42
N LYS A 300 -0.61 -2.31 -0.80
CA LYS A 300 0.01 -1.51 -1.88
C LYS A 300 1.45 -1.12 -1.54
N ALA A 301 1.71 -0.74 -0.30
CA ALA A 301 3.02 -0.24 0.16
C ALA A 301 4.15 -1.27 -0.04
N GLN A 302 3.85 -2.57 0.13
CA GLN A 302 4.81 -3.66 -0.06
C GLN A 302 4.75 -4.26 -1.47
N PHE A 303 4.06 -3.60 -2.41
CA PHE A 303 3.78 -4.13 -3.74
C PHE A 303 3.12 -5.53 -3.66
N GLY A 304 2.14 -5.65 -2.76
CA GLY A 304 1.49 -6.90 -2.37
C GLY A 304 0.50 -7.47 -3.38
N GLY A 305 0.14 -8.74 -3.23
CA GLY A 305 -0.92 -9.38 -4.00
C GLY A 305 -2.32 -9.13 -3.41
N GLN A 306 -3.35 -9.38 -4.22
CA GLN A 306 -4.73 -9.42 -3.74
C GLN A 306 -4.98 -10.73 -3.01
N ARG A 307 -5.69 -10.67 -1.88
CA ARG A 307 -6.13 -11.86 -1.17
C ARG A 307 -7.25 -12.55 -1.95
N PHE A 308 -7.01 -13.80 -2.33
CA PHE A 308 -8.05 -14.69 -2.84
C PHE A 308 -8.55 -15.54 -1.68
N GLY A 309 -9.69 -15.18 -1.13
CA GLY A 309 -10.22 -15.75 0.11
C GLY A 309 -11.08 -16.99 -0.11
N GLU A 310 -11.58 -17.52 0.99
CA GLU A 310 -12.43 -18.72 1.01
C GLU A 310 -13.71 -18.55 0.20
N MET A 311 -14.36 -17.38 0.30
CA MET A 311 -15.59 -17.11 -0.46
C MET A 311 -15.34 -17.07 -1.97
N GLU A 312 -14.20 -16.55 -2.41
CA GLU A 312 -13.83 -16.55 -3.83
C GLU A 312 -13.47 -17.96 -4.33
N VAL A 313 -12.86 -18.80 -3.47
CA VAL A 313 -12.63 -20.23 -3.76
C VAL A 313 -13.96 -20.94 -4.02
N TRP A 314 -14.95 -20.78 -3.14
CA TRP A 314 -16.28 -21.38 -3.31
C TRP A 314 -16.94 -20.93 -4.63
N ALA A 315 -16.74 -19.68 -5.04
CA ALA A 315 -17.26 -19.19 -6.30
C ALA A 315 -16.66 -19.98 -7.49
N LEU A 316 -15.35 -20.23 -7.51
CA LEU A 316 -14.71 -21.02 -8.57
C LEU A 316 -15.11 -22.50 -8.54
N GLU A 317 -15.26 -23.08 -7.34
CA GLU A 317 -15.75 -24.45 -7.17
C GLU A 317 -17.17 -24.61 -7.73
N ALA A 318 -18.06 -23.64 -7.49
CA ALA A 318 -19.43 -23.64 -8.00
C ALA A 318 -19.48 -23.61 -9.54
N TYR A 319 -18.53 -22.93 -10.19
CA TYR A 319 -18.39 -22.95 -11.65
C TYR A 319 -17.72 -24.22 -12.20
N GLY A 320 -17.09 -25.03 -11.34
CA GLY A 320 -16.27 -26.17 -11.76
C GLY A 320 -14.95 -25.76 -12.42
N ALA A 321 -14.44 -24.56 -12.11
CA ALA A 321 -13.21 -24.01 -12.70
C ALA A 321 -11.95 -24.57 -12.02
N ALA A 322 -11.79 -25.90 -12.04
CA ALA A 322 -10.75 -26.61 -11.29
C ALA A 322 -9.32 -26.14 -11.62
N TYR A 323 -8.99 -25.96 -12.90
CA TYR A 323 -7.65 -25.51 -13.32
C TYR A 323 -7.35 -24.06 -12.88
N THR A 324 -8.34 -23.16 -12.95
CA THR A 324 -8.18 -21.77 -12.48
C THR A 324 -7.94 -21.73 -10.98
N LEU A 325 -8.70 -22.52 -10.22
CA LEU A 325 -8.53 -22.63 -8.78
C LEU A 325 -7.16 -23.21 -8.42
N GLN A 326 -6.75 -24.30 -9.08
CA GLN A 326 -5.44 -24.91 -8.87
C GLN A 326 -4.31 -23.91 -9.15
N GLU A 327 -4.39 -23.16 -10.25
CA GLU A 327 -3.39 -22.15 -10.62
C GLU A 327 -3.26 -21.04 -9.56
N LEU A 328 -4.39 -20.56 -9.02
CA LEU A 328 -4.42 -19.52 -7.99
C LEU A 328 -3.82 -19.99 -6.66
N LEU A 329 -4.07 -21.25 -6.27
CA LEU A 329 -3.60 -21.83 -5.01
C LEU A 329 -2.15 -22.34 -5.07
N THR A 330 -1.50 -22.35 -6.23
CA THR A 330 -0.15 -22.92 -6.41
C THR A 330 0.78 -21.91 -7.09
N VAL A 331 0.89 -21.94 -8.42
CA VAL A 331 1.88 -21.20 -9.21
C VAL A 331 1.73 -19.68 -9.13
N LYS A 332 0.55 -19.17 -8.76
CA LYS A 332 0.32 -17.73 -8.52
C LYS A 332 0.51 -17.32 -7.05
N SER A 333 0.75 -18.27 -6.16
CA SER A 333 0.88 -18.07 -4.71
C SER A 333 2.25 -18.53 -4.22
N ASP A 334 2.32 -19.74 -3.65
CA ASP A 334 3.38 -20.23 -2.78
C ASP A 334 4.10 -21.47 -3.33
N ASP A 335 3.81 -21.89 -4.57
CA ASP A 335 4.67 -22.86 -5.28
C ASP A 335 5.93 -22.14 -5.80
N VAL A 336 7.03 -22.25 -5.05
CA VAL A 336 8.29 -21.53 -5.30
C VAL A 336 8.93 -21.92 -6.63
N VAL A 337 8.93 -23.21 -6.97
CA VAL A 337 9.51 -23.73 -8.22
C VAL A 337 8.53 -23.49 -9.37
N GLY A 338 7.25 -23.76 -9.14
CA GLY A 338 6.19 -23.60 -10.14
C GLY A 338 6.03 -22.17 -10.62
N ARG A 339 6.11 -21.17 -9.73
CA ARG A 339 6.00 -19.76 -10.13
C ARG A 339 7.14 -19.29 -11.03
N VAL A 340 8.37 -19.74 -10.76
CA VAL A 340 9.56 -19.39 -11.58
C VAL A 340 9.46 -20.05 -12.95
N LYS A 341 9.17 -21.36 -12.99
CA LYS A 341 8.99 -22.10 -14.24
C LYS A 341 7.83 -21.55 -15.07
N THR A 342 6.74 -21.15 -14.42
CA THR A 342 5.58 -20.53 -15.08
C THR A 342 5.96 -19.20 -15.70
N TYR A 343 6.71 -18.35 -14.98
CA TYR A 343 7.19 -17.09 -15.52
C TYR A 343 8.08 -17.30 -16.76
N GLU A 344 9.03 -18.24 -16.68
CA GLU A 344 9.86 -18.60 -17.83
C GLU A 344 9.05 -19.13 -19.01
N ALA A 345 8.10 -20.03 -18.77
CA ALA A 345 7.25 -20.61 -19.81
C ALA A 345 6.45 -19.51 -20.53
N ILE A 346 5.88 -18.56 -19.78
CA ILE A 346 5.16 -17.41 -20.35
C ILE A 346 6.08 -16.57 -21.25
N VAL A 347 7.31 -16.28 -20.80
CA VAL A 347 8.29 -15.51 -21.59
C VAL A 347 8.72 -16.27 -22.84
N LYS A 348 8.89 -17.60 -22.75
CA LYS A 348 9.25 -18.48 -23.87
C LYS A 348 8.08 -18.76 -24.82
N GLY A 349 6.83 -18.48 -24.40
CA GLY A 349 5.62 -18.84 -25.14
C GLY A 349 5.32 -20.35 -25.10
N GLU A 350 5.82 -21.04 -24.08
CA GLU A 350 5.57 -22.46 -23.81
C GLU A 350 4.33 -22.64 -22.92
N ASN A 351 3.84 -23.87 -22.81
CA ASN A 351 2.73 -24.16 -21.91
C ASN A 351 3.16 -24.10 -20.45
N VAL A 352 2.24 -23.67 -19.58
CA VAL A 352 2.44 -23.64 -18.14
C VAL A 352 2.72 -25.08 -17.64
N PRO A 353 3.75 -25.29 -16.82
CA PRO A 353 4.07 -26.60 -16.26
C PRO A 353 2.98 -27.09 -15.30
N GLU A 354 3.02 -28.39 -14.96
CA GLU A 354 2.14 -28.93 -13.92
C GLU A 354 2.47 -28.32 -12.55
N PRO A 355 1.46 -27.87 -11.79
CA PRO A 355 1.68 -27.32 -10.45
C PRO A 355 2.25 -28.33 -9.45
N GLY A 356 3.13 -27.84 -8.58
CA GLY A 356 3.68 -28.60 -7.47
C GLY A 356 2.82 -28.55 -6.20
N VAL A 357 3.45 -28.85 -5.07
CA VAL A 357 2.84 -28.79 -3.74
C VAL A 357 3.02 -27.39 -3.16
N PRO A 358 1.96 -26.74 -2.66
CA PRO A 358 2.06 -25.43 -1.98
C PRO A 358 2.99 -25.46 -0.77
N GLU A 359 3.79 -24.41 -0.60
CA GLU A 359 4.69 -24.31 0.55
C GLU A 359 3.93 -24.18 1.87
N GLY A 360 2.78 -23.50 1.88
CA GLY A 360 1.93 -23.41 3.07
C GLY A 360 1.47 -24.79 3.58
N PHE A 361 1.31 -25.77 2.67
CA PHE A 361 0.99 -27.15 3.06
C PHE A 361 2.18 -27.87 3.69
N LYS A 362 3.40 -27.64 3.19
CA LYS A 362 4.62 -28.21 3.80
C LYS A 362 4.85 -27.64 5.20
N VAL A 363 4.68 -26.33 5.37
CA VAL A 363 4.77 -25.64 6.67
C VAL A 363 3.78 -26.26 7.66
N LEU A 364 2.52 -26.44 7.27
CA LEU A 364 1.50 -27.09 8.10
C LEU A 364 1.92 -28.50 8.58
N ILE A 365 2.50 -29.31 7.70
CA ILE A 365 2.99 -30.65 8.09
C ILE A 365 4.09 -30.55 9.14
N LYS A 366 5.04 -29.65 8.97
CA LYS A 366 6.13 -29.44 9.94
C LYS A 366 5.62 -28.91 11.27
N GLU A 367 4.59 -28.05 11.27
CA GLU A 367 3.91 -27.59 12.49
C GLU A 367 3.19 -28.72 13.23
N LEU A 368 2.51 -29.63 12.51
CA LEU A 368 1.90 -30.80 13.15
C LEU A 368 2.96 -31.76 13.72
N GLN A 369 4.08 -31.93 13.02
CA GLN A 369 5.21 -32.75 13.49
C GLN A 369 5.89 -32.16 14.73
N SER A 370 5.98 -30.83 14.85
CA SER A 370 6.55 -30.17 16.04
C SER A 370 5.71 -30.40 17.29
N LEU A 371 4.40 -30.60 17.14
CA LEU A 371 3.48 -31.01 18.20
C LEU A 371 3.60 -32.50 18.59
N GLY A 372 4.48 -33.26 17.91
CA GLY A 372 4.65 -34.70 18.13
C GLY A 372 3.63 -35.57 17.39
N LEU A 373 2.93 -35.03 16.39
CA LEU A 373 2.03 -35.80 15.53
C LEU A 373 2.82 -36.36 14.32
N ASP A 374 2.85 -37.68 14.16
CA ASP A 374 3.48 -38.33 13.01
C ASP A 374 2.56 -38.25 11.78
N VAL A 375 2.68 -37.17 11.01
CA VAL A 375 1.94 -36.93 9.77
C VAL A 375 2.79 -37.35 8.57
N LYS A 376 2.27 -38.26 7.75
CA LYS A 376 2.94 -38.83 6.56
C LYS A 376 2.03 -38.76 5.34
N VAL A 377 2.61 -38.47 4.17
CA VAL A 377 1.90 -38.51 2.88
C VAL A 377 2.04 -39.92 2.30
N LEU A 378 0.90 -40.55 1.98
CA LEU A 378 0.85 -41.91 1.44
C LEU A 378 0.30 -41.88 0.01
N ALA A 379 0.99 -42.50 -0.93
CA ALA A 379 0.45 -42.84 -2.25
C ALA A 379 0.33 -44.36 -2.37
N GLU A 380 -0.88 -44.88 -2.59
CA GLU A 380 -1.14 -46.32 -2.78
C GLU A 380 -0.43 -47.24 -1.75
N GLU A 381 -0.43 -46.85 -0.47
CA GLU A 381 0.22 -47.54 0.67
C GLU A 381 1.76 -47.41 0.79
N ALA A 382 2.41 -46.70 -0.13
CA ALA A 382 3.82 -46.32 0.00
C ALA A 382 3.95 -44.90 0.56
N GLU A 383 4.89 -44.72 1.49
CA GLU A 383 5.25 -43.39 2.00
C GLU A 383 5.94 -42.59 0.89
N VAL A 384 5.40 -41.41 0.61
CA VAL A 384 5.97 -40.45 -0.32
C VAL A 384 6.66 -39.38 0.50
N GLU A 385 7.97 -39.30 0.38
CA GLU A 385 8.71 -38.15 0.90
C GLU A 385 8.34 -36.93 0.05
N LEU A 386 7.78 -35.91 0.72
CA LEU A 386 7.71 -34.58 0.15
C LEU A 386 9.14 -34.10 0.01
N LYS A 387 9.63 -33.99 -1.24
CA LYS A 387 10.95 -33.44 -1.50
C LYS A 387 11.01 -32.00 -0.97
N ASP A 388 12.05 -31.71 -0.21
CA ASP A 388 12.35 -30.35 0.21
C ASP A 388 12.86 -29.54 -1.00
N ASP A 389 12.63 -28.23 -1.00
CA ASP A 389 12.99 -27.35 -2.13
C ASP A 389 14.49 -27.42 -2.48
N GLU A 390 15.36 -27.78 -1.53
CA GLU A 390 16.79 -28.00 -1.81
C GLU A 390 17.02 -29.09 -2.85
N ASP A 391 16.23 -30.16 -2.84
CA ASP A 391 16.38 -31.26 -3.79
C ASP A 391 15.81 -30.90 -5.16
N ASP A 392 14.73 -30.11 -5.20
CA ASP A 392 14.18 -29.58 -6.45
C ASP A 392 15.07 -28.51 -7.09
N VAL A 393 15.72 -27.66 -6.28
CA VAL A 393 16.75 -26.70 -6.73
C VAL A 393 17.99 -27.44 -7.24
N ARG A 394 18.42 -28.51 -6.57
CA ARG A 394 19.51 -29.39 -7.05
C ARG A 394 19.15 -30.11 -8.35
N GLU A 395 17.90 -30.56 -8.49
CA GLU A 395 17.42 -31.21 -9.71
C GLU A 395 17.32 -30.22 -10.86
N MET A 396 16.85 -28.99 -10.62
CA MET A 396 16.87 -27.88 -11.57
C MET A 396 18.31 -27.48 -11.98
N ALA A 397 19.24 -27.44 -11.03
CA ALA A 397 20.66 -27.21 -11.31
C ALA A 397 21.25 -28.32 -12.20
N LYS A 398 20.90 -29.58 -11.95
CA LYS A 398 21.30 -30.71 -12.82
C LYS A 398 20.68 -30.65 -14.21
N GLU A 399 19.41 -30.27 -14.33
CA GLU A 399 18.70 -30.14 -15.61
C GLU A 399 19.28 -28.99 -16.46
N LEU A 400 19.82 -27.95 -15.81
CA LEU A 400 20.56 -26.84 -16.41
C LEU A 400 22.06 -27.13 -16.63
N GLY A 401 22.56 -28.31 -16.24
CA GLY A 401 23.95 -28.74 -16.44
C GLY A 401 24.98 -28.14 -15.47
N LEU A 402 24.53 -27.68 -14.29
CA LEU A 402 25.38 -27.15 -13.23
C LEU A 402 25.73 -28.28 -12.24
N GLU A 403 27.00 -28.68 -12.18
CA GLU A 403 27.50 -29.60 -11.15
C GLU A 403 27.76 -28.81 -9.86
N ILE A 404 26.97 -29.05 -8.83
CA ILE A 404 27.25 -28.58 -7.46
C ILE A 404 28.17 -29.62 -6.81
N GLU A 405 29.45 -29.30 -6.64
CA GLU A 405 30.39 -30.15 -5.88
C GLU A 405 30.03 -30.16 -4.39
N GLU A 406 30.02 -31.36 -3.78
CA GLU A 406 29.84 -31.52 -2.34
C GLU A 406 31.02 -30.93 -1.55
N PRO A 407 30.81 -30.13 -0.49
CA PRO A 407 31.86 -29.90 0.49
C PRO A 407 32.10 -31.20 1.26
N SER A 408 33.21 -31.87 0.95
CA SER A 408 33.60 -33.11 1.62
C SER A 408 33.98 -32.86 3.09
N PHE A 409 33.02 -32.94 4.01
CA PHE A 409 33.32 -33.04 5.44
C PHE A 409 33.73 -34.48 5.78
N SER A 410 35.03 -34.74 5.76
CA SER A 410 35.64 -35.98 6.25
C SER A 410 35.61 -36.02 7.78
N GLY A 411 34.49 -36.44 8.36
CA GLY A 411 34.35 -36.79 9.78
C GLY A 411 33.79 -38.21 9.92
N LYS A 412 34.67 -39.20 10.14
CA LYS A 412 34.26 -40.59 10.37
C LYS A 412 33.42 -40.71 11.64
N ILE A 413 32.12 -40.87 11.50
CA ILE A 413 31.27 -41.46 12.55
C ILE A 413 30.88 -42.86 12.06
N SER A 414 31.54 -43.86 12.62
CA SER A 414 31.28 -45.27 12.31
C SER A 414 29.95 -45.69 12.93
N ALA A 415 29.01 -46.07 12.07
CA ALA A 415 27.74 -46.69 12.44
C ALA A 415 27.94 -47.92 13.35
N ARG A 416 27.27 -47.95 14.51
CA ARG A 416 27.09 -49.18 15.31
C ARG A 416 25.90 -49.96 14.73
N LYS A 417 26.21 -51.12 14.16
CA LYS A 417 25.23 -52.15 13.77
C LYS A 417 25.02 -53.07 14.97
N SER A 418 23.76 -53.36 15.28
CA SER A 418 23.34 -54.35 16.28
C SER A 418 23.59 -55.79 15.78
N GLY A 419 24.03 -56.67 16.66
CA GLY A 419 24.24 -58.10 16.40
C GLY A 419 25.06 -58.78 17.50
N THR A 420 24.52 -59.88 18.01
CA THR A 420 24.71 -60.58 19.30
C THR A 420 25.96 -61.49 19.41
N GLU A 421 26.21 -61.96 20.65
CA GLU A 421 27.07 -63.08 21.12
C GLU A 421 28.57 -62.76 21.32
N GLU A 422 29.34 -63.26 22.30
CA GLU A 422 29.21 -63.90 23.63
C GLU A 422 30.67 -63.97 24.19
N GLU A 423 30.83 -63.94 25.52
CA GLU A 423 31.96 -64.37 26.40
C GLU A 423 33.44 -64.43 25.93
N GLU A 424 34.37 -63.79 26.67
CA GLU A 424 35.27 -64.42 27.67
C GLU A 424 36.43 -63.50 28.13
N ALA A 425 36.92 -63.83 29.33
CA ALA A 425 37.76 -63.06 30.25
C ALA A 425 39.28 -63.06 29.94
N GLY A 426 40.01 -62.17 30.63
CA GLY A 426 41.48 -62.24 30.74
C GLY A 426 42.12 -61.01 31.37
N GLU A 427 42.52 -61.14 32.64
CA GLU A 427 43.20 -60.16 33.49
C GLU A 427 44.62 -59.78 33.05
N ASP A 428 45.06 -58.58 33.50
CA ASP A 428 46.25 -58.33 34.35
C ASP A 428 47.11 -57.12 33.92
N GLY A 429 47.47 -56.27 34.89
CA GLY A 429 48.65 -55.40 34.77
C GLY A 429 48.63 -54.07 35.54
N ALA A 430 48.80 -54.16 36.86
CA ALA A 430 48.94 -53.12 37.89
C ALA A 430 49.91 -51.91 37.65
N GLU A 431 49.48 -50.78 38.25
CA GLU A 431 50.22 -49.80 39.09
C GLU A 431 51.13 -48.69 38.52
N SER A 432 50.71 -47.43 38.75
CA SER A 432 51.33 -46.36 39.60
C SER A 432 50.95 -44.96 39.06
N ALA A 433 50.14 -44.18 39.79
CA ALA A 433 50.51 -43.03 40.67
C ALA A 433 51.16 -41.87 39.87
N GLU A 434 50.76 -40.60 39.91
CA GLU A 434 50.22 -39.72 40.96
C GLU A 434 49.43 -38.54 40.32
N ASP A 435 48.86 -37.69 41.18
CA ASP A 435 48.32 -36.32 40.97
C ASP A 435 46.80 -36.14 40.97
N LEU A 436 46.31 -35.81 42.18
CA LEU A 436 45.06 -35.11 42.47
C LEU A 436 45.39 -33.69 42.96
N ASP A 437 44.43 -32.79 42.71
CA ASP A 437 44.24 -31.43 43.23
C ASP A 437 45.02 -30.33 42.47
N GLU A 438 44.47 -29.22 41.99
CA GLU A 438 43.21 -28.47 42.21
C GLU A 438 43.07 -27.47 41.02
N ASP A 439 41.91 -27.39 40.37
CA ASP A 439 40.98 -26.24 40.39
C ASP A 439 41.24 -25.16 39.31
N GLU A 440 40.30 -25.04 38.36
CA GLU A 440 39.65 -23.78 38.01
C GLU A 440 38.41 -24.08 37.15
N GLY A 441 37.25 -23.75 37.70
CA GLY A 441 35.93 -23.95 37.11
C GLY A 441 35.70 -23.12 35.84
N LEU A 442 35.07 -23.75 34.85
CA LEU A 442 34.46 -23.04 33.73
C LEU A 442 33.07 -22.59 34.16
N ASP A 443 32.98 -21.28 34.33
CA ASP A 443 31.78 -20.51 34.60
C ASP A 443 30.75 -20.66 33.48
N ALA A 444 29.50 -20.83 33.89
CA ALA A 444 28.35 -20.95 33.03
C ALA A 444 27.94 -19.54 32.56
N GLY A 445 28.16 -19.26 31.28
CA GLY A 445 27.68 -18.05 30.64
C GLY A 445 26.16 -18.09 30.47
N GLU A 446 25.49 -17.40 31.39
CA GLU A 446 24.27 -16.58 31.27
C GLU A 446 23.36 -16.86 30.06
N GLU A 447 22.18 -17.42 30.36
CA GLU A 447 20.96 -17.23 29.60
C GLU A 447 20.52 -15.77 29.78
N GLU A 448 20.50 -14.99 28.69
CA GLU A 448 19.80 -13.69 28.66
C GLU A 448 18.39 -13.92 28.11
N ASP A 449 17.42 -13.71 29.01
CA ASP A 449 15.99 -13.59 28.76
C ASP A 449 15.72 -12.50 27.71
N TYR A 450 15.02 -12.84 26.64
CA TYR A 450 14.34 -11.87 25.80
C TYR A 450 12.96 -11.62 26.42
N ASP A 451 12.79 -10.44 27.02
CA ASP A 451 11.48 -9.91 27.40
C ASP A 451 10.68 -9.58 26.14
N ASP A 452 9.60 -10.34 25.94
CA ASP A 452 8.48 -10.04 25.05
C ASP A 452 7.61 -8.96 25.71
N GLU A 453 7.80 -7.70 25.33
CA GLU A 453 6.82 -6.62 25.56
C GLU A 453 6.63 -5.82 24.27
N LEU A 454 5.95 -6.41 23.27
CA LEU A 454 5.25 -5.68 22.20
C LEU A 454 4.06 -6.51 21.69
N GLU A 455 3.10 -6.79 22.56
CA GLU A 455 1.74 -7.21 22.19
C GLU A 455 0.70 -6.47 23.05
N GLU A 456 0.60 -5.15 22.90
CA GLU A 456 -0.59 -4.38 23.31
C GLU A 456 -0.71 -3.19 22.35
N ASP A 457 -1.18 -3.42 21.11
CA ASP A 457 -1.71 -2.37 20.21
C ASP A 457 -2.55 -2.93 19.04
N LEU A 458 -3.05 -4.17 19.15
CA LEU A 458 -3.75 -4.87 18.05
C LEU A 458 -5.22 -5.19 18.34
N VAL A 459 -5.90 -4.38 19.18
CA VAL A 459 -7.31 -4.61 19.53
C VAL A 459 -8.25 -3.42 19.26
N GLU A 460 -7.82 -2.31 18.66
CA GLU A 460 -8.73 -1.17 18.42
C GLU A 460 -9.46 -1.14 17.06
N ASP A 461 -9.17 -2.02 16.10
CA ASP A 461 -9.79 -1.96 14.76
C ASP A 461 -10.79 -3.09 14.45
N LEU A 462 -11.35 -3.77 15.47
CA LEU A 462 -12.29 -4.89 15.29
C LEU A 462 -13.66 -4.73 15.95
N GLU A 463 -14.11 -3.51 16.25
CA GLU A 463 -15.45 -3.24 16.81
C GLU A 463 -16.36 -2.31 15.99
N GLU A 464 -16.23 -2.25 14.65
CA GLU A 464 -17.17 -1.44 13.83
C GLU A 464 -18.15 -2.21 12.93
N ASP A 465 -18.20 -3.55 12.95
CA ASP A 465 -19.11 -4.31 12.05
C ASP A 465 -20.05 -5.32 12.73
N LEU A 466 -20.32 -5.18 14.03
CA LEU A 466 -21.36 -5.97 14.71
C LEU A 466 -22.20 -5.06 15.60
N ASP A 467 -23.28 -4.50 15.05
CA ASP A 467 -24.59 -4.36 15.72
C ASP A 467 -25.60 -3.63 14.81
N GLU A 468 -26.33 -4.39 14.00
CA GLU A 468 -27.62 -3.94 13.47
C GLU A 468 -28.62 -5.10 13.44
N GLU A 469 -28.80 -5.76 14.59
CA GLU A 469 -29.99 -6.59 14.84
C GLU A 469 -30.19 -6.79 16.35
N LEU A 470 -30.78 -5.80 17.04
CA LEU A 470 -31.57 -5.95 18.28
C LEU A 470 -32.08 -4.58 18.75
N ALA A 471 -33.10 -4.06 18.07
CA ALA A 471 -33.97 -3.03 18.62
C ALA A 471 -35.13 -3.73 19.32
N GLU A 472 -35.16 -3.73 20.65
CA GLU A 472 -36.41 -3.75 21.45
C GLU A 472 -36.11 -3.42 22.94
N ASP A 473 -36.79 -2.37 23.40
CA ASP A 473 -37.16 -2.01 24.77
C ASP A 473 -36.06 -1.82 25.84
N PHE A 474 -35.70 -0.55 26.12
CA PHE A 474 -35.54 -0.05 27.50
C PHE A 474 -35.68 1.50 27.52
N GLU A 475 -36.86 1.98 27.93
CA GLU A 475 -37.03 3.32 28.51
C GLU A 475 -36.62 3.25 29.99
N GLU A 476 -35.66 4.06 30.43
CA GLU A 476 -35.70 4.65 31.78
C GLU A 476 -34.77 5.85 31.93
N ASP A 477 -35.29 6.86 32.62
CA ASP A 477 -34.77 8.20 32.85
C ASP A 477 -33.35 8.25 33.45
N LEU A 478 -32.46 9.05 32.85
CA LEU A 478 -31.23 9.50 33.50
C LEU A 478 -31.08 11.02 33.38
N ASP A 479 -31.34 11.68 34.51
CA ASP A 479 -31.07 13.10 34.78
C ASP A 479 -29.57 13.41 34.63
N LEU A 480 -29.23 14.32 33.70
CA LEU A 480 -27.89 14.91 33.59
C LEU A 480 -27.78 16.19 34.44
N PRO A 481 -26.84 16.28 35.40
CA PRO A 481 -26.58 17.52 36.11
C PRO A 481 -25.70 18.47 35.30
N ALA A 482 -26.03 19.76 35.44
CA ALA A 482 -25.34 20.89 34.83
C ALA A 482 -24.04 21.28 35.57
N ALA A 483 -23.14 21.89 34.78
CA ALA A 483 -22.09 22.85 35.14
C ALA A 483 -20.77 22.31 35.75
N PHE A 484 -19.68 22.48 34.99
CA PHE A 484 -18.33 22.92 35.42
C PHE A 484 -17.69 23.56 34.17
N ASP A 485 -17.69 24.89 34.03
CA ASP A 485 -16.74 25.91 34.53
C ASP A 485 -15.38 25.90 33.82
N ASP A 486 -15.04 27.08 33.29
CA ASP A 486 -13.90 27.45 32.47
C ASP A 486 -12.55 27.12 33.11
N GLU A 487 -11.63 26.50 32.37
CA GLU A 487 -10.20 26.57 32.66
C GLU A 487 -9.41 27.03 31.43
N GLU A 488 -8.44 27.88 31.74
CA GLU A 488 -7.68 28.79 30.89
C GLU A 488 -6.73 28.04 29.93
N GLU A 489 -6.85 28.28 28.62
CA GLU A 489 -5.77 27.98 27.67
C GLU A 489 -4.62 28.97 27.90
N THR A 490 -3.47 28.42 28.26
CA THR A 490 -2.20 29.13 28.42
C THR A 490 -1.54 29.27 27.05
N ASP A 491 -1.27 30.50 26.64
CA ASP A 491 -0.45 30.86 25.47
C ASP A 491 0.97 30.28 25.64
N ASP A 492 1.28 29.20 24.93
CA ASP A 492 2.65 28.73 24.75
C ASP A 492 3.19 29.21 23.40
N GLN A 493 3.78 30.41 23.42
CA GLN A 493 4.59 30.94 22.33
C GLN A 493 6.03 30.45 22.50
N SER A 494 6.44 29.44 21.73
CA SER A 494 7.84 29.29 21.31
C SER A 494 7.99 28.60 19.94
N GLU A 495 8.35 29.46 18.98
CA GLU A 495 9.28 29.26 17.85
C GLU A 495 9.20 28.01 16.94
N GLY A 496 8.84 28.24 15.66
CA GLY A 496 9.40 27.46 14.54
C GLY A 496 8.52 27.14 13.33
N GLY A 497 7.20 27.39 13.38
CA GLY A 497 6.31 27.11 12.25
C GLY A 497 6.21 28.29 11.26
N PHE A 498 6.66 28.10 10.01
CA PHE A 498 6.37 29.06 8.95
C PHE A 498 4.88 29.01 8.54
N PRO A 499 4.24 30.13 8.22
CA PRO A 499 2.85 30.16 7.81
C PRO A 499 2.64 29.39 6.48
N PRO A 500 1.56 28.58 6.36
CA PRO A 500 1.23 27.81 5.15
C PRO A 500 1.19 28.62 3.84
N ASP A 501 1.00 29.94 3.95
CA ASP A 501 0.78 30.85 2.83
C ASP A 501 2.01 31.05 1.93
N ASP A 502 3.24 31.00 2.45
CA ASP A 502 4.45 31.21 1.63
C ASP A 502 4.76 29.98 0.76
N LEU A 503 4.51 28.77 1.28
CA LEU A 503 4.64 27.52 0.52
C LEU A 503 3.56 27.42 -0.57
N LEU A 504 2.30 27.75 -0.21
CA LEU A 504 1.18 27.81 -1.15
C LEU A 504 1.40 28.85 -2.26
N ARG A 505 2.05 29.97 -1.95
CA ARG A 505 2.39 31.00 -2.94
C ARG A 505 3.47 30.54 -3.90
N ALA A 506 4.54 29.92 -3.40
CA ALA A 506 5.61 29.36 -4.23
C ALA A 506 5.10 28.25 -5.18
N ILE A 507 4.11 27.46 -4.73
CA ILE A 507 3.47 26.40 -5.52
C ILE A 507 2.47 26.98 -6.56
N ARG A 508 1.87 28.16 -6.30
CA ARG A 508 0.94 28.81 -7.25
C ARG A 508 1.63 29.64 -8.33
N GLU A 509 2.84 30.13 -8.08
CA GLU A 509 3.61 30.96 -9.02
C GLU A 509 4.41 30.13 -10.05
N LYS A 510 4.52 28.81 -9.86
CA LYS A 510 5.07 27.83 -10.82
C LYS A 510 3.96 26.97 -11.39
#